data_AF-A0A387FKB2-F1
#
_entry.id   AF-A0A387FKB2-F1
#
_cell.length_a   1.000
_cell.length_b   1.000
_cell.length_c   1.000
_cell.angle_alpha   90.00
_cell.angle_beta   90.00
_cell.angle_gamma   90.00
#
_symmetry.space_group_name_H-M   'P 1'
#
loop_
_entity.id
_entity.type
_entity.pdbx_description
1 polymer ?
#
loop_
_entity_poly.entity_id
_entity_poly.type
_entity_poly.pdbx_seq_one_letter_code
_entity_poly.pdbx_strand_id
1 'polypeptide(L)'
;MTIMVIDKLRATVGNLLAARGDRNPFSETEPLFTTGRLDSLAATELIVALEQDYGLDLATADFDISALDTLRDLSKLVAALHS
;
A
#
# COMPACT_ATOMS: atom_id res chain seq x y z
N MET A 1 -16.76 -2.94 8.56
CA MET A 1 -16.34 -2.79 7.16
C MET A 1 -14.82 -2.69 6.98
N THR A 2 -14.03 -2.42 8.02
CA THR A 2 -12.57 -2.20 7.94
C THR A 2 -11.73 -3.45 7.65
N ILE A 3 -12.22 -4.64 8.02
CA ILE A 3 -11.47 -5.91 7.89
C ILE A 3 -11.25 -6.29 6.41
N MET A 4 -12.24 -6.04 5.55
CA MET A 4 -12.15 -6.34 4.11
C MET A 4 -11.15 -5.44 3.38
N VAL A 5 -10.99 -4.19 3.85
CA VAL A 5 -10.06 -3.22 3.25
C VAL A 5 -8.62 -3.66 3.49
N ILE A 6 -8.28 -4.03 4.73
CA ILE A 6 -6.93 -4.46 5.10
C ILE A 6 -6.54 -5.72 4.34
N ASP A 7 -7.45 -6.70 4.24
CA ASP A 7 -7.19 -7.96 3.54
C ASP A 7 -6.91 -7.73 2.04
N LYS A 8 -7.70 -6.86 1.40
CA LYS A 8 -7.51 -6.49 -0.01
C LYS A 8 -6.20 -5.72 -0.23
N LEU A 9 -5.88 -4.76 0.63
CA LEU A 9 -4.60 -4.06 0.62
C LEU A 9 -3.42 -5.02 0.77
N ARG A 10 -3.53 -5.99 1.70
CA ARG A 10 -2.52 -7.02 1.92
C ARG A 10 -2.33 -7.89 0.68
N ALA A 11 -3.44 -8.28 0.03
CA ALA A 11 -3.39 -9.05 -1.20
C ALA A 11 -2.72 -8.27 -2.34
N THR A 12 -3.03 -6.99 -2.51
CA THR A 12 -2.41 -6.12 -3.53
C THR A 12 -0.90 -5.98 -3.31
N VAL A 13 -0.48 -5.64 -2.08
CA VAL A 13 0.94 -5.54 -1.72
C VAL A 13 1.65 -6.90 -1.87
N GLY A 14 1.02 -7.97 -1.39
CA GLY A 14 1.55 -9.32 -1.51
C GLY A 14 1.72 -9.77 -2.96
N ASN A 15 0.81 -9.39 -3.85
CA ASN A 15 0.92 -9.67 -5.28
C ASN A 15 2.09 -8.90 -5.92
N LEU A 16 2.29 -7.62 -5.57
CA LEU A 16 3.42 -6.82 -6.04
C LEU A 16 4.76 -7.37 -5.56
N LEU A 17 4.84 -7.78 -4.29
CA LEU A 17 6.03 -8.43 -3.73
C LEU A 17 6.29 -9.78 -4.40
N ALA A 18 5.24 -10.61 -4.57
CA ALA A 18 5.36 -11.91 -5.20
C ALA A 18 5.78 -11.82 -6.67
N ALA A 19 5.34 -10.79 -7.40
CA ALA A 19 5.78 -10.50 -8.77
C ALA A 19 7.28 -10.19 -8.85
N ARG A 20 7.88 -9.71 -7.76
CA ARG A 20 9.31 -9.42 -7.62
C ARG A 20 10.11 -10.60 -7.05
N GLY A 21 9.45 -11.71 -6.74
CA GLY A 21 10.05 -12.88 -6.11
C GLY A 21 10.11 -12.79 -4.57
N ASP A 22 9.63 -11.70 -3.97
CA ASP A 22 9.52 -11.57 -2.53
C ASP A 22 8.20 -12.20 -2.06
N ARG A 23 8.29 -13.44 -1.56
CA ARG A 23 7.14 -14.15 -0.95
C ARG A 23 7.22 -14.16 0.57
N ASN A 24 8.10 -13.34 1.12
CA ASN A 24 8.36 -13.35 2.54
C ASN A 24 7.19 -12.66 3.25
N PRO A 25 6.70 -13.21 4.38
CA PRO A 25 5.67 -12.54 5.14
C PRO A 25 6.15 -11.14 5.54
N PHE A 26 5.26 -10.16 5.44
CA PHE A 26 5.50 -8.78 5.86
C PHE A 26 4.48 -8.41 6.94
N SER A 27 4.94 -7.65 7.94
CA SER A 27 4.06 -7.11 8.96
C SER A 27 3.32 -5.89 8.44
N GLU A 28 2.16 -5.60 9.03
CA GLU A 28 1.39 -4.41 8.69
C GLU A 28 2.08 -3.11 9.13
N THR A 29 2.96 -3.19 10.12
CA THR A 29 3.77 -2.07 10.62
C THR A 29 5.19 -2.06 10.07
N GLU A 30 5.52 -3.04 9.21
CA GLU A 30 6.84 -3.13 8.61
C GLU A 30 6.92 -2.18 7.42
N PRO A 31 7.96 -1.34 7.35
CA PRO A 31 8.16 -0.46 6.21
C PRO A 31 8.55 -1.28 4.98
N LEU A 32 7.87 -1.07 3.85
CA LEU A 32 8.03 -1.84 2.63
C LEU A 32 8.98 -1.15 1.64
N PHE A 33 8.96 0.18 1.57
CA PHE A 33 9.88 0.95 0.73
C PHE A 33 11.21 1.14 1.45
N THR A 34 11.19 1.50 2.73
CA THR A 34 12.42 1.72 3.50
C THR A 34 13.25 0.45 3.65
N THR A 35 12.61 -0.73 3.71
CA THR A 35 13.34 -2.02 3.72
C THR A 35 13.87 -2.43 2.35
N GLY A 36 13.46 -1.74 1.28
CA GLY A 36 13.81 -2.08 -0.10
C GLY A 36 13.05 -3.28 -0.65
N ARG A 37 11.99 -3.76 0.02
CA ARG A 37 11.12 -4.82 -0.51
C ARG A 37 10.31 -4.33 -1.71
N LEU A 38 9.89 -3.07 -1.68
CA LEU A 38 9.26 -2.38 -2.80
C LEU A 38 10.20 -1.30 -3.32
N ASP A 39 10.72 -1.49 -4.54
CA ASP A 39 11.49 -0.45 -5.22
C ASP A 39 10.62 0.75 -5.61
N SER A 40 11.24 1.86 -6.00
CA SER A 40 10.56 3.09 -6.43
C SER A 40 9.51 2.85 -7.53
N LEU A 41 9.76 1.92 -8.46
CA LEU A 41 8.78 1.54 -9.48
C LEU A 41 7.57 0.82 -8.86
N ALA A 42 7.81 -0.08 -7.90
CA ALA A 42 6.75 -0.79 -7.20
C ALA A 42 5.87 0.16 -6.39
N ALA A 43 6.48 1.18 -5.81
CA ALA A 43 5.79 2.24 -5.10
C ALA A 43 4.82 2.97 -6.04
N THR A 44 5.28 3.36 -7.22
CA THR A 44 4.41 4.00 -8.23
C THR A 44 3.30 3.05 -8.69
N GLU A 45 3.61 1.78 -8.96
CA GLU A 45 2.59 0.78 -9.34
C GLU A 45 1.55 0.57 -8.24
N LEU A 46 1.97 0.50 -6.97
CA LEU A 46 1.08 0.40 -5.83
C LEU A 46 0.19 1.63 -5.72
N ILE A 47 0.75 2.83 -5.86
CA ILE A 47 0.02 4.09 -5.83
C ILE A 47 -1.08 4.06 -6.91
N VAL A 48 -0.73 3.79 -8.17
CA VAL A 48 -1.70 3.72 -9.26
C VAL A 48 -2.77 2.65 -9.01
N ALA A 49 -2.38 1.48 -8.50
CA ALA A 49 -3.32 0.42 -8.16
C ALA A 49 -4.32 0.88 -7.08
N LEU A 50 -3.86 1.59 -6.05
CA LEU A 50 -4.71 2.12 -4.99
C LEU A 50 -5.64 3.22 -5.48
N GLU A 51 -5.15 4.13 -6.33
CA GLU A 51 -5.96 5.17 -6.96
C GLU A 51 -7.07 4.55 -7.82
N GLN A 52 -6.76 3.53 -8.62
CA GLN A 52 -7.75 2.86 -9.47
C GLN A 52 -8.75 2.02 -8.67
N ASP A 53 -8.31 1.32 -7.62
CA ASP A 53 -9.12 0.35 -6.89
C ASP A 53 -9.99 1.00 -5.80
N TYR A 54 -9.52 2.12 -5.23
CA TYR A 54 -10.19 2.83 -4.14
C TYR A 54 -10.62 4.27 -4.50
N GLY A 55 -10.30 4.75 -5.71
CA GLY A 55 -10.63 6.12 -6.13
C GLY A 55 -9.84 7.19 -5.37
N LEU A 56 -8.65 6.85 -4.87
CA LEU A 56 -7.77 7.80 -4.20
C LEU A 56 -7.09 8.69 -5.24
N ASP A 57 -6.73 9.89 -4.83
CA ASP A 57 -5.85 10.76 -5.59
C ASP A 57 -4.60 11.01 -4.75
N LEU A 58 -3.66 10.07 -4.87
CA LEU A 58 -2.40 10.07 -4.13
C LEU A 58 -1.35 10.95 -4.83
N ALA A 59 -1.55 11.22 -6.13
CA ALA A 59 -0.68 12.08 -6.93
C ALA A 59 -0.90 13.59 -6.67
N THR A 60 -2.10 14.02 -6.28
CA THR A 60 -2.39 15.44 -6.03
C THR A 60 -2.42 15.84 -4.56
N ALA A 61 -2.63 14.89 -3.66
CA ALA A 61 -2.61 15.17 -2.24
C ALA A 61 -1.15 15.47 -1.82
N ASP A 62 -0.97 16.44 -0.92
CA ASP A 62 0.31 16.76 -0.24
C ASP A 62 0.67 15.60 0.73
N PHE A 63 0.63 14.38 0.21
CA PHE A 63 0.81 13.14 0.92
C PHE A 63 2.27 12.76 0.81
N ASP A 64 2.91 12.67 1.97
CA ASP A 64 4.21 12.05 2.06
C ASP A 64 4.11 10.60 1.60
N ILE A 65 4.89 10.22 0.58
CA ILE A 65 5.08 8.82 0.17
C ILE A 65 5.57 7.98 1.36
N SER A 66 6.28 8.61 2.31
CA SER A 66 6.67 8.02 3.59
C SER A 66 5.48 7.54 4.43
N ALA A 67 4.30 8.13 4.29
CA ALA A 67 3.08 7.68 4.95
C ALA A 67 2.46 6.44 4.27
N LEU A 68 2.92 6.05 3.08
CA LEU A 68 2.49 4.82 2.40
C LEU A 68 3.43 3.65 2.67
N ASP A 69 4.48 3.87 3.48
CA ASP A 69 5.56 2.89 3.70
C ASP A 69 5.11 1.63 4.42
N THR A 70 4.01 1.69 5.19
CA THR A 70 3.45 0.50 5.87
C THR A 70 2.01 0.20 5.45
N LEU A 71 1.64 -1.07 5.48
CA LEU A 71 0.26 -1.51 5.22
C LEU A 71 -0.73 -0.86 6.19
N ARG A 72 -0.31 -0.65 7.44
CA ARG A 72 -1.13 -0.02 8.47
C ARG A 72 -1.47 1.41 8.09
N ASP A 73 -0.50 2.19 7.60
CA ASP A 73 -0.77 3.58 7.23
C ASP A 73 -1.62 3.67 5.96
N LEU A 74 -1.40 2.79 4.99
CA LEU A 74 -2.32 2.61 3.86
C LEU A 74 -3.75 2.30 4.31
N SER A 75 -3.92 1.40 5.28
CA SER A 75 -5.24 1.03 5.78
C SER A 75 -5.94 2.17 6.50
N LYS A 76 -5.20 3.01 7.23
CA LYS A 76 -5.74 4.21 7.88
C LYS A 76 -6.20 5.23 6.86
N LEU A 77 -5.44 5.41 5.77
CA LEU A 77 -5.79 6.31 4.70
C LEU A 77 -7.13 5.92 4.07
N VAL A 78 -7.24 4.67 3.62
CA VAL A 78 -8.48 4.17 3.02
C VAL A 78 -9.64 4.21 4.01
N ALA A 79 -9.40 3.88 5.28
CA ALA A 79 -10.43 3.98 6.31
C ALA A 79 -10.90 5.42 6.56
N ALA A 80 -10.03 6.42 6.45
CA ALA A 80 -10.37 7.83 6.63
C ALA A 80 -11.25 8.38 5.50
N LEU A 81 -11.08 7.89 4.26
CA LEU A 81 -11.91 8.29 3.11
C LEU A 81 -13.30 7.64 3.10
N HIS A 82 -13.47 6.52 3.80
CA HIS A 82 -14.73 5.77 3.85
C HIS A 82 -15.56 6.02 5.13
N SER A 83 -15.20 7.04 5.92
CA SER A 83 -15.92 7.45 7.14
C SER A 83 -16.79 8.67 6.94
#